data_AF-A0A4Q6DT26-F1
#
_entry.id   AF-A0A4Q6DT26-F1
#
_cell.length_a   1.000
_cell.length_b   1.000
_cell.length_c   1.000
_cell.angle_alpha   90.00
_cell.angle_beta   90.00
_cell.angle_gamma   90.00
#
_symmetry.space_group_name_H-M   'P 1'
#
loop_
_entity.id
_entity.type
_entity.pdbx_description
1 polymer ?
#
loop_
_entity_poly.entity_id
_entity_poly.type
_entity_poly.pdbx_seq_one_letter_code
_entity_poly.pdbx_strand_id
1 'polypeptide(L)'
;MTPSRGLATALFLGAALSSAAHGAPRGTRSMRCRDVRSQVSRTGRYYAETADGLVPFYDLFPVDKFVPCAIHQRLYYVQVPTLDAPKCHVGYTCIAN
;
A
#
# COMPACT_ATOMS: atom_id res chain seq x y z
N MET A 1 -29.32 56.55 -19.72
CA MET A 1 -28.24 55.88 -20.47
C MET A 1 -27.32 55.19 -19.47
N THR A 2 -27.36 53.86 -19.37
CA THR A 2 -26.35 52.98 -18.73
C THR A 2 -25.17 52.77 -19.69
N PRO A 3 -23.92 52.43 -19.25
CA PRO A 3 -23.60 51.20 -18.52
C PRO A 3 -22.68 51.40 -17.28
N SER A 4 -22.84 50.63 -16.19
CA SER A 4 -22.33 49.27 -15.94
C SER A 4 -20.79 49.16 -15.88
N ARG A 5 -20.25 48.80 -14.71
CA ARG A 5 -18.99 48.06 -14.44
C ARG A 5 -18.84 48.02 -12.90
N GLY A 6 -18.89 46.91 -12.19
CA GLY A 6 -18.76 45.51 -12.51
C GLY A 6 -18.16 44.88 -11.25
N LEU A 7 -18.82 43.86 -10.70
CA LEU A 7 -18.40 43.06 -9.55
C LEU A 7 -16.91 42.66 -9.66
N ALA A 8 -16.15 42.91 -8.59
CA ALA A 8 -14.86 42.24 -8.38
C ALA A 8 -15.06 41.08 -7.39
N THR A 9 -15.64 39.99 -7.88
CA THR A 9 -15.65 38.70 -7.17
C THR A 9 -14.26 38.09 -7.32
N ALA A 10 -13.36 38.34 -6.37
CA ALA A 10 -12.08 37.64 -6.30
C ALA A 10 -12.33 36.23 -5.73
N LEU A 11 -12.60 35.27 -6.61
CA LEU A 11 -12.47 33.85 -6.27
C LEU A 11 -11.00 33.57 -5.94
N PHE A 12 -10.67 33.45 -4.66
CA PHE A 12 -9.41 32.85 -4.22
C PHE A 12 -9.48 31.33 -4.40
N LEU A 13 -9.38 30.88 -5.65
CA LEU A 13 -9.21 29.47 -6.01
C LEU A 13 -7.71 29.17 -6.06
N GLY A 14 -7.11 28.89 -4.89
CA GLY A 14 -5.66 28.76 -4.76
C GLY A 14 -5.21 27.75 -3.71
N ALA A 15 -5.98 26.69 -3.45
CA ALA A 15 -5.52 25.55 -2.69
C ALA A 15 -5.10 24.44 -3.66
N ALA A 16 -3.94 24.62 -4.30
CA ALA A 16 -3.23 23.52 -4.94
C ALA A 16 -2.74 22.59 -3.82
N LEU A 17 -3.60 21.65 -3.42
CA LEU A 17 -3.23 20.54 -2.56
C LEU A 17 -2.09 19.79 -3.26
N SER A 18 -0.87 20.04 -2.79
CA SER A 18 0.30 19.23 -3.08
C SER A 18 0.12 17.87 -2.39
N SER A 19 -0.76 17.05 -2.95
CA SER A 19 -0.95 15.67 -2.52
C SER A 19 0.30 14.90 -2.89
N ALA A 20 1.10 14.60 -1.87
CA ALA A 20 2.36 13.91 -1.91
C ALA A 20 2.43 12.83 -3.01
N ALA A 21 3.45 12.95 -3.85
CA ALA A 21 3.93 11.90 -4.75
C ALA A 21 4.50 10.73 -3.93
N HIS A 22 3.63 10.03 -3.19
CA HIS A 22 3.90 8.65 -2.83
C HIS A 22 3.82 7.89 -4.15
N GLY A 23 4.97 7.44 -4.66
CA GLY A 23 5.06 6.73 -5.93
C GLY A 23 3.94 5.69 -6.02
N ALA A 24 3.28 5.62 -7.17
CA ALA A 24 2.15 4.74 -7.38
C ALA A 24 2.46 3.33 -6.84
N PRO A 25 1.50 2.67 -6.18
CA PRO A 25 1.72 1.34 -5.64
C PRO A 25 2.26 0.43 -6.74
N ARG A 26 3.23 -0.42 -6.40
CA ARG A 26 3.81 -1.41 -7.30
C ARG A 26 3.46 -2.80 -6.83
N GLY A 27 3.23 -3.68 -7.78
CA GLY A 27 2.94 -5.08 -7.51
C GLY A 27 4.15 -5.86 -7.03
N THR A 28 3.92 -6.97 -6.33
CA THR A 28 5.03 -7.82 -5.87
C THR A 28 5.89 -8.33 -7.03
N ARG A 29 5.30 -8.64 -8.19
CA ARG A 29 6.01 -9.15 -9.38
C ARG A 29 6.92 -8.13 -10.05
N SER A 30 6.66 -6.83 -9.86
CA SER A 30 7.49 -5.73 -10.37
C SER A 30 8.53 -5.22 -9.36
N MET A 31 8.65 -5.86 -8.20
CA MET A 31 9.58 -5.49 -7.12
C MET A 31 10.52 -6.65 -6.78
N ARG A 32 11.71 -6.36 -6.23
CA ARG A 32 12.58 -7.39 -5.65
C ARG A 32 12.05 -7.85 -4.30
N CYS A 33 12.33 -9.08 -3.92
CA CYS A 33 11.91 -9.67 -2.65
C CYS A 33 12.29 -8.81 -1.44
N ARG A 34 13.51 -8.24 -1.43
CA ARG A 34 13.96 -7.32 -0.38
C ARG A 34 13.08 -6.05 -0.27
N ASP A 35 12.61 -5.53 -1.40
CA ASP A 35 11.86 -4.27 -1.45
C ASP A 35 10.42 -4.52 -0.97
N VAL A 36 9.84 -5.67 -1.32
CA VAL A 36 8.54 -6.10 -0.81
C VAL A 36 8.61 -6.35 0.71
N ARG A 37 9.64 -7.03 1.21
CA ARG A 37 9.86 -7.22 2.66
C ARG A 37 10.00 -5.89 3.38
N SER A 38 10.76 -4.96 2.80
CA SER A 38 10.90 -3.60 3.34
C SER A 38 9.57 -2.85 3.36
N GLN A 39 8.75 -2.99 2.33
CA GLN A 39 7.40 -2.42 2.29
C GLN A 39 6.50 -3.02 3.38
N VAL A 40 6.45 -4.35 3.52
CA VAL A 40 5.66 -5.01 4.56
C VAL A 40 6.11 -4.59 5.95
N SER A 41 7.43 -4.53 6.21
CA SER A 41 7.97 -4.09 7.50
C SER A 41 7.57 -2.64 7.86
N ARG A 42 7.50 -1.74 6.86
CA ARG A 42 7.10 -0.33 7.07
C ARG A 42 5.59 -0.14 7.17
N THR A 43 4.80 -0.92 6.45
CA THR A 43 3.38 -0.59 6.18
C THR A 43 2.40 -1.68 6.60
N GLY A 44 2.87 -2.88 6.93
CA GLY A 44 2.01 -4.04 7.21
C GLY A 44 1.24 -4.55 5.99
N ARG A 45 1.62 -4.14 4.77
CA ARG A 45 0.91 -4.48 3.51
C ARG A 45 1.82 -4.70 2.31
N TYR A 46 1.31 -5.43 1.32
CA TYR A 46 1.85 -5.50 -0.05
C TYR A 46 0.72 -5.36 -1.09
N TYR A 47 1.07 -5.17 -2.36
CA TYR A 47 0.11 -5.16 -3.47
C TYR A 47 0.37 -6.35 -4.40
N ALA A 48 -0.59 -7.25 -4.57
CA ALA A 48 -0.50 -8.31 -5.56
C ALA A 48 -0.91 -7.80 -6.94
N GLU A 49 -0.23 -8.25 -7.99
CA GLU A 49 -0.71 -8.10 -9.37
C GLU A 49 -1.72 -9.21 -9.69
N THR A 50 -2.94 -8.82 -10.01
CA THR A 50 -4.04 -9.68 -10.49
C THR A 50 -4.45 -9.26 -11.90
N ALA A 51 -5.38 -10.00 -12.53
CA ALA A 51 -5.92 -9.64 -13.84
C ALA A 51 -6.65 -8.28 -13.83
N ASP A 52 -7.22 -7.90 -12.68
CA ASP A 52 -8.00 -6.67 -12.49
C ASP A 52 -7.14 -5.51 -11.97
N GLY A 53 -5.82 -5.70 -11.82
CA GLY A 53 -4.87 -4.68 -11.40
C GLY A 53 -4.15 -4.98 -10.09
N LEU A 54 -3.92 -3.96 -9.27
CA LEU A 54 -3.19 -4.07 -8.00
C LEU A 54 -4.15 -4.23 -6.83
N VAL A 55 -4.07 -5.38 -6.14
CA VAL A 55 -4.89 -5.68 -4.96
C VAL A 55 -4.05 -5.56 -3.70
N PRO A 56 -4.41 -4.69 -2.74
CA PRO A 56 -3.70 -4.60 -1.47
C PRO A 56 -4.04 -5.78 -0.55
N PHE A 57 -3.03 -6.31 0.12
CA PHE A 57 -3.14 -7.29 1.19
C PHE A 57 -2.61 -6.69 2.49
N TYR A 58 -3.33 -6.88 3.59
CA TYR A 58 -3.10 -6.25 4.89
C TYR A 58 -2.81 -7.29 5.99
N ASP A 59 -2.67 -6.81 7.23
CA ASP A 59 -2.50 -7.63 8.44
C ASP A 59 -1.32 -8.59 8.38
N LEU A 60 -0.23 -8.08 7.79
CA LEU A 60 1.04 -8.79 7.73
C LEU A 60 1.97 -8.29 8.81
N PHE A 61 2.43 -9.25 9.60
CA PHE A 61 3.52 -9.03 10.53
C PHE A 61 4.87 -9.24 9.83
N PRO A 62 5.83 -8.33 10.03
CA PRO A 62 7.18 -8.48 9.50
C PRO A 62 7.84 -9.75 10.01
N VAL A 63 8.56 -10.45 9.14
CA VAL A 63 9.31 -11.69 9.48
C VAL A 63 10.30 -11.47 10.63
N ASP A 64 10.82 -10.25 10.75
CA ASP A 64 11.83 -9.81 11.72
C ASP A 64 11.24 -9.36 13.08
N LYS A 65 9.92 -9.27 13.22
CA LYS A 65 9.27 -8.98 14.51
C LYS A 65 8.44 -10.17 14.93
N PHE A 66 8.69 -10.69 16.13
CA PHE A 66 7.83 -11.74 16.70
C PHE A 66 6.58 -11.10 17.31
N VAL A 67 5.42 -11.38 16.71
CA VAL A 67 4.09 -11.02 17.20
C VAL A 67 3.34 -12.33 17.42
N PRO A 68 3.10 -12.73 18.67
CA PRO A 68 2.39 -13.98 18.95
C PRO A 68 0.93 -13.87 18.48
N CYS A 69 0.47 -14.85 17.70
CA CYS A 69 -0.95 -15.00 17.39
C CYS A 69 -1.73 -15.27 18.68
N ALA A 70 -3.00 -14.86 18.72
CA ALA A 70 -3.88 -15.21 19.84
C ALA A 70 -4.07 -16.74 19.94
N ILE A 71 -4.45 -17.23 21.13
CA ILE A 71 -4.60 -18.68 21.42
C ILE A 71 -5.55 -19.39 20.42
N HIS A 72 -6.54 -18.67 19.89
CA HIS A 72 -7.52 -19.22 18.92
C HIS A 72 -7.16 -18.99 17.45
N GLN A 73 -5.96 -18.46 17.17
CA GLN A 73 -5.47 -18.16 15.83
C GLN A 73 -4.33 -19.08 15.42
N ARG A 74 -4.17 -19.29 14.11
CA ARG A 74 -3.03 -19.98 13.52
C ARG A 74 -2.14 -19.00 12.76
N LEU A 75 -0.84 -19.23 12.85
CA LEU A 75 0.18 -18.49 12.10
C LEU A 75 0.26 -19.05 10.67
N TYR A 76 0.12 -18.16 9.68
CA TYR A 76 0.27 -18.47 8.27
C TYR A 76 1.39 -17.63 7.66
N TYR A 77 2.41 -18.32 7.14
CA TYR A 77 3.47 -17.66 6.38
C TYR A 77 2.95 -17.23 5.01
N VAL A 78 3.25 -15.99 4.62
CA VAL A 78 2.86 -15.45 3.33
C VAL A 78 4.04 -15.47 2.38
N GLN A 79 3.82 -16.07 1.20
CA GLN A 79 4.78 -16.16 0.12
C GLN A 79 4.18 -15.57 -1.14
N VAL A 80 4.94 -14.71 -1.82
CA VAL A 80 4.49 -14.04 -3.05
C VAL A 80 5.55 -14.14 -4.15
N PRO A 81 5.14 -14.18 -5.42
CA PRO A 81 6.08 -14.07 -6.53
C PRO A 81 6.61 -12.63 -6.62
N THR A 82 7.91 -12.53 -6.87
CA THR A 82 8.65 -11.26 -7.01
C THR A 82 9.55 -11.33 -8.24
N LEU A 83 10.12 -10.18 -8.63
CA LEU A 83 10.98 -10.07 -9.82
C LEU A 83 12.18 -11.04 -9.79
N ASP A 84 12.75 -11.27 -8.60
CA ASP A 84 13.97 -12.04 -8.38
C ASP A 84 13.74 -13.37 -7.64
N ALA A 85 12.51 -13.65 -7.17
CA ALA A 85 12.19 -14.91 -6.48
C ALA A 85 10.73 -15.35 -6.71
N PRO A 86 10.49 -16.62 -7.12
CA PRO A 86 9.13 -17.13 -7.34
C PRO A 86 8.36 -17.38 -6.03
N LYS A 87 9.07 -17.57 -4.92
CA LYS A 87 8.50 -17.76 -3.56
C LYS A 87 9.24 -16.87 -2.56
N CYS A 88 9.00 -15.56 -2.63
CA CYS A 88 9.56 -14.62 -1.64
C CYS A 88 8.73 -14.68 -0.35
N HIS A 89 9.38 -14.96 0.78
CA HIS A 89 8.73 -14.89 2.09
C HIS A 89 8.69 -13.44 2.58
N VAL A 90 7.49 -12.87 2.73
CA VAL A 90 7.31 -11.44 2.97
C VAL A 90 6.82 -11.08 4.37
N GLY A 91 6.28 -12.06 5.09
CA GLY A 91 5.70 -11.87 6.42
C GLY A 91 4.84 -13.06 6.80
N TYR A 92 4.13 -12.92 7.91
CA TYR A 92 3.12 -13.89 8.35
C TYR A 92 1.86 -13.16 8.79
N THR A 93 0.75 -13.88 8.86
CA THR A 93 -0.53 -13.37 9.35
C THR A 93 -1.11 -14.36 10.35
N CYS A 94 -2.02 -13.89 11.20
CA CYS A 94 -2.73 -14.71 12.18
C CYS A 94 -4.19 -14.81 11.76
N ILE A 95 -4.64 -16.02 11.41
CA ILE A 95 -6.01 -16.26 10.94
C ILE A 95 -6.76 -17.01 12.03
N ALA A 96 -8.01 -16.60 12.30
CA ALA A 96 -8.89 -17.34 13.19
C ALA A 96 -9.16 -18.75 12.64
N ASN A 97 -9.19 -19.76 13.51
CA ASN A 97 -9.61 -21.11 13.12
C ASN A 97 -11.10 -21.16 12.75
#